data_AF-A0A924E9T4-F1
#
_entry.id   AF-A0A924E9T4-F1
#
_cell.length_a   1.000
_cell.length_b   1.000
_cell.length_c   1.000
_cell.angle_alpha   90.00
_cell.angle_beta   90.00
_cell.angle_gamma   90.00
#
_symmetry.space_group_name_H-M   'P 1'
#
loop_
_entity.id
_entity.type
_entity.pdbx_description
1 polymer ?
#
loop_
_entity_poly.entity_id
_entity_poly.type
_entity_poly.pdbx_seq_one_letter_code
_entity_poly.pdbx_strand_id
1 'polypeptide(L)' 'LENCICTPHIGYVEQDSYEQYFGAAFDNVVNFIKGTPTNIINPESLQVRR' A
#
# COMPACT_ATOMS: atom_id res chain seq x y z
N LEU A 1 -3.23 17.77 28.47
CA LEU A 1 -2.20 18.50 27.70
C LEU A 1 -2.88 19.68 27.05
N GLU A 2 -2.96 20.80 27.76
CA GLU A 2 -3.65 22.00 27.26
C GLU A 2 -2.84 22.73 26.15
N ASN A 3 -1.56 22.38 26.01
CA ASN A 3 -0.60 22.94 25.06
C ASN A 3 -0.27 21.99 23.90
N CYS A 4 -1.11 21.00 23.60
CA CYS A 4 -0.88 20.04 22.53
C CYS A 4 -1.97 20.14 21.46
N ILE A 5 -1.55 20.25 20.20
CA ILE A 5 -2.44 20.11 19.04
C ILE A 5 -2.18 18.75 18.44
N CYS A 6 -3.17 17.87 18.52
CA CYS A 6 -3.12 16.53 17.94
C CYS A 6 -3.90 16.51 16.62
N THR A 7 -3.39 15.77 15.64
CA THR A 7 -4.11 15.48 14.41
C THR A 7 -4.36 13.96 14.30
N PRO A 8 -5.51 13.52 13.77
CA PRO A 8 -5.87 12.10 13.75
C PRO A 8 -5.19 11.37 12.57
N HIS A 9 -3.85 11.28 12.58
CA HIS A 9 -3.04 10.64 11.53
C HIS A 9 -3.40 11.11 10.11
N ILE A 10 -3.54 12.42 9.92
CA ILE A 10 -3.95 13.02 8.64
C ILE A 10 -2.78 13.38 7.70
N GLY A 11 -1.55 12.92 8.01
CA GLY A 11 -0.34 13.32 7.28
C GLY A 11 -0.35 12.98 5.79
N TYR A 12 -1.11 11.94 5.40
CA TYR A 12 -1.30 11.53 4.01
C TYR A 12 -2.78 11.54 3.59
N VAL A 13 -3.66 12.15 4.39
CA VAL A 13 -5.09 12.25 4.08
C VAL A 13 -5.29 13.42 3.13
N GLU A 14 -4.93 13.18 1.89
CA GLU A 14 -4.93 14.12 0.78
C GLU A 14 -5.22 13.35 -0.52
N GLN A 15 -5.89 13.98 -1.47
CA GLN A 15 -6.44 13.33 -2.65
C GLN A 15 -5.34 12.67 -3.52
N ASP A 16 -4.31 13.41 -3.90
CA ASP A 16 -3.24 12.91 -4.77
C ASP A 16 -2.42 11.81 -4.08
N SER A 17 -2.21 11.95 -2.77
CA SER A 17 -1.58 10.94 -1.91
C SER A 17 -2.37 9.63 -1.91
N TYR A 18 -3.71 9.71 -1.83
CA TYR A 18 -4.59 8.55 -1.89
C TYR A 18 -4.59 7.91 -3.27
N GLU A 19 -4.71 8.70 -4.33
CA GLU A 19 -4.65 8.18 -5.71
C GLU A 19 -3.33 7.44 -5.97
N GLN A 20 -2.20 8.01 -5.54
CA GLN A 20 -0.90 7.39 -5.68
C GLN A 20 -0.80 6.06 -4.90
N TYR A 21 -1.20 6.06 -3.62
CA TYR A 21 -1.02 4.89 -2.75
C TYR A 21 -2.01 3.77 -3.08
N PHE A 22 -3.29 4.09 -3.25
CA PHE A 22 -4.30 3.09 -3.57
C PHE A 22 -4.17 2.59 -5.00
N GLY A 23 -3.82 3.46 -5.96
CA GLY A 23 -3.53 3.05 -7.33
C GLY A 23 -2.43 1.98 -7.38
N ALA A 24 -1.28 2.25 -6.77
CA ALA A 24 -0.19 1.29 -6.70
C ALA A 24 -0.56 0.00 -5.93
N ALA A 25 -1.35 0.12 -4.86
CA ALA A 25 -1.81 -1.05 -4.10
C ALA A 25 -2.70 -1.97 -4.93
N PHE A 26 -3.67 -1.41 -5.66
CA PHE A 26 -4.56 -2.18 -6.52
C PHE A 26 -3.82 -2.79 -7.72
N ASP A 27 -2.91 -2.04 -8.34
CA ASP A 27 -2.08 -2.57 -9.43
C ASP A 27 -1.26 -3.78 -8.98
N ASN A 28 -0.65 -3.75 -7.79
CA ASN A 28 0.09 -4.88 -7.26
C ASN A 28 -0.80 -6.12 -7.04
N VAL A 29 -2.04 -5.95 -6.56
CA VAL A 29 -3.00 -7.05 -6.40
C VAL A 29 -3.38 -7.64 -7.75
N VAL A 30 -3.72 -6.80 -8.72
CA VAL A 30 -4.08 -7.24 -10.08
C VAL A 30 -2.91 -7.99 -10.74
N ASN A 31 -1.69 -7.47 -10.61
CA ASN A 31 -0.47 -8.08 -11.14
C ASN A 31 -0.18 -9.44 -10.50
N PHE A 32 -0.39 -9.57 -9.19
CA PHE A 32 -0.27 -10.84 -8.49
C PHE A 32 -1.25 -11.89 -9.04
N ILE A 33 -2.53 -11.52 -9.21
CA ILE A 33 -3.56 -12.41 -9.76
C ILE A 33 -3.24 -12.82 -11.20
N LYS A 34 -2.66 -11.91 -12.01
CA LYS A 34 -2.22 -12.18 -13.39
C LYS A 34 -0.96 -13.05 -13.49
N GLY A 35 -0.34 -13.41 -12.37
CA GLY A 35 0.90 -14.20 -12.35
C GLY A 35 2.17 -13.41 -12.69
N THR A 36 2.09 -12.08 -12.70
CA THR A 36 3.21 -11.16 -12.93
C THR A 36 3.39 -10.25 -11.71
N PRO A 37 3.65 -10.79 -10.50
CA PRO A 37 3.64 -10.01 -9.27
C PRO A 37 4.72 -8.93 -9.27
N THR A 38 4.37 -7.74 -8.80
CA THR A 38 5.25 -6.57 -8.69
C THR A 38 5.41 -6.13 -7.25
N ASN A 39 6.52 -5.46 -6.92
CA ASN A 39 6.78 -4.87 -5.60
C ASN A 39 6.66 -5.86 -4.41
N ILE A 40 7.08 -7.12 -4.63
CA ILE A 40 7.01 -8.16 -3.61
C ILE A 40 8.13 -7.98 -2.59
N ILE A 41 7.75 -7.72 -1.34
CA ILE A 41 8.69 -7.53 -0.23
C ILE A 41 9.30 -8.86 0.25
N ASN A 42 8.55 -9.95 0.13
CA ASN A 42 8.95 -11.31 0.51
C ASN A 42 8.92 -12.22 -0.74
N PRO A 43 9.99 -12.25 -1.55
CA PRO A 43 10.01 -13.04 -2.79
C PRO A 43 9.94 -14.55 -2.54
N GLU A 44 10.42 -15.03 -1.39
CA GLU A 44 10.40 -16.45 -1.02
C GLU A 44 8.98 -17.01 -0.87
N SER A 45 8.00 -16.17 -0.55
CA SER A 45 6.58 -16.55 -0.50
C SER A 45 6.02 -17.03 -1.84
N LEU A 46 6.63 -16.64 -2.98
CA LEU A 46 6.21 -17.07 -4.31
C LEU A 46 6.61 -18.51 -4.63
N GLN A 47 7.54 -19.09 -3.86
CA GLN A 47 8.02 -20.46 -4.05
C GLN A 47 7.08 -21.50 -3.43
N VAL A 48 6.23 -21.08 -2.47
CA VAL A 48 5.25 -21.94 -1.83
C VAL A 48 4.02 -22.06 -2.73
N ARG A 49 4.15 -22.82 -3.82
CA ARG A 49 2.99 -23.22 -4.63
C ARG A 49 2.25 -24.36 -3.91
N ARG A 50 1.00 -24.11 -3.52
CA ARG A 50 0.04 -25.17 -3.18
C ARG A 50 -0.47 -25.85 -4.45
#